data_AF-A0A2K5D4H4-F1
#
_entry.id   AF-A0A2K5D4H4-F1
#
_cell.length_a   1.000
_cell.length_b   1.000
_cell.length_c   1.000
_cell.angle_alpha   90.00
_cell.angle_beta   90.00
_cell.angle_gamma   90.00
#
_symmetry.space_group_name_H-M   'P 1'
#
loop_
_entity.id
_entity.type
_entity.pdbx_description
1 polymer ?
#
loop_
_entity_poly.entity_id
_entity_poly.type
_entity_poly.pdbx_seq_one_letter_code
_entity_poly.pdbx_strand_id
1 'polypeptide(L)' 'MAALTASGAVALRRNVSRPVAFVRKIPWTAASSQLREHFAQFGHIKRCIVPFCLFFL' A
#
# COMPACT_ATOMS: atom_id res chain seq x y z
N MET A 1 -11.65 3.77 46.81
CA MET A 1 -12.21 3.89 45.45
C MET A 1 -11.17 4.54 44.55
N ALA A 2 -10.18 3.76 44.10
CA ALA A 2 -9.06 4.24 43.30
C ALA A 2 -9.45 4.25 41.82
N ALA A 3 -9.62 5.44 41.25
CA ALA A 3 -9.77 5.62 39.82
C ALA A 3 -8.38 5.55 39.18
N LEU A 4 -8.04 4.41 38.57
CA LEU A 4 -6.93 4.33 37.64
C LEU A 4 -7.51 4.15 36.24
N THR A 5 -7.42 5.26 35.52
CA THR A 5 -7.79 5.48 34.14
C THR A 5 -7.07 4.50 33.23
N ALA A 6 -7.84 3.76 32.43
CA ALA A 6 -7.32 2.91 31.38
C ALA A 6 -6.45 3.71 30.40
N SER A 7 -5.24 3.25 30.16
CA SER A 7 -4.41 3.56 28.99
C SER A 7 -3.43 2.39 28.89
N GLY A 8 -3.59 1.41 28.00
CA GLY A 8 -3.90 1.58 26.60
C GLY A 8 -2.60 1.61 25.81
N ALA A 9 -1.95 0.45 25.64
CA ALA A 9 -0.93 0.25 24.62
C ALA A 9 -1.13 -1.14 24.02
N VAL A 10 -2.26 -1.31 23.33
CA VAL A 10 -2.38 -2.30 22.28
C VAL A 10 -1.15 -2.12 21.39
N ALA A 11 -0.25 -3.09 21.41
CA ALA A 11 0.85 -3.19 20.47
C ALA A 11 0.27 -3.55 19.09
N LEU A 12 -0.51 -2.64 18.48
CA LEU A 12 -0.77 -2.72 17.06
C LEU A 12 0.55 -2.33 16.41
N ARG A 13 1.36 -3.35 16.15
CA ARG A 13 2.65 -3.27 15.50
C ARG A 13 2.42 -2.57 14.17
N ARG A 14 2.67 -1.27 14.17
CA ARG A 14 2.52 -0.35 13.05
C ARG A 14 3.11 -0.96 11.79
N ASN A 15 2.25 -1.50 10.93
CA ASN A 15 2.55 -1.72 9.51
C ASN A 15 2.59 -0.37 8.75
N VAL A 16 2.80 0.73 9.47
CA VAL A 16 2.81 2.12 9.02
C VAL A 16 4.20 2.53 8.51
N SER A 17 5.25 1.76 8.83
CA SER A 17 6.61 2.04 8.36
C SER A 17 6.90 1.55 6.94
N ARG A 18 5.91 1.00 6.23
CA ARG A 18 6.04 0.67 4.81
C ARG A 18 5.52 1.86 3.99
N PRO A 19 6.38 2.58 3.25
CA PRO A 19 5.91 3.65 2.38
C PRO A 19 4.99 3.05 1.29
N VAL A 20 3.78 3.60 1.18
CA VAL A 20 2.79 3.23 0.17
C VAL A 20 2.45 4.48 -0.63
N ALA A 21 2.56 4.40 -1.95
CA ALA A 21 2.20 5.47 -2.86
C ALA A 21 0.86 5.16 -3.55
N PHE A 22 -0.04 6.15 -3.61
CA PHE A 22 -1.29 6.07 -4.35
C PHE A 22 -1.18 6.92 -5.61
N VAL A 23 -1.21 6.28 -6.78
CA VAL A 23 -1.08 6.95 -8.07
C VAL A 23 -2.44 6.96 -8.77
N ARG A 24 -2.91 8.16 -9.13
CA ARG A 24 -4.16 8.38 -9.88
C ARG A 24 -3.84 8.61 -11.35
N LYS A 25 -4.85 8.53 -12.23
CA LYS A 25 -4.73 8.70 -13.68
C LYS A 25 -3.86 7.64 -14.38
N ILE A 26 -3.92 6.40 -13.89
CA ILE A 26 -3.34 5.26 -14.60
C ILE A 26 -4.25 4.88 -15.77
N PRO A 27 -3.72 4.65 -16.98
CA PRO A 27 -4.52 4.21 -18.11
C PRO A 27 -5.12 2.82 -17.84
N TRP A 28 -6.35 2.59 -18.30
CA TRP A 28 -7.09 1.34 -18.07
C TRP A 28 -6.44 0.11 -18.73
N THR A 29 -5.53 0.33 -19.69
CA THR A 29 -4.75 -0.71 -20.38
C THR A 29 -3.42 -1.05 -19.70
N ALA A 30 -2.97 -0.28 -18.70
CA ALA A 30 -1.68 -0.56 -18.06
C ALA A 30 -1.75 -1.80 -17.17
N ALA A 31 -0.91 -2.78 -17.47
CA ALA A 31 -0.72 -3.96 -16.64
C ALA A 31 0.12 -3.63 -15.39
N SER A 32 -0.08 -4.41 -14.32
CA SER A 32 0.72 -4.28 -13.09
C SER A 32 2.22 -4.50 -13.31
N SER A 33 2.62 -5.27 -14.34
CA SER A 33 4.02 -5.47 -14.74
C SER A 33 4.66 -4.18 -15.26
N GLN A 34 4.00 -3.49 -16.19
CA GLN A 34 4.47 -2.23 -16.75
C GLN A 34 4.61 -1.16 -15.66
N LEU A 35 3.60 -1.03 -14.79
CA LEU A 35 3.69 -0.10 -13.65
C LEU A 35 4.86 -0.44 -12.73
N ARG A 36 5.07 -1.73 -12.44
CA ARG A 36 6.19 -2.16 -11.60
C ARG A 36 7.54 -1.79 -12.21
N GLU A 37 7.72 -1.99 -13.51
CA GLU A 37 8.93 -1.61 -14.23
C GLU A 37 9.13 -0.09 -14.24
N HIS A 38 8.09 0.68 -14.54
CA HIS A 38 8.14 2.15 -14.50
C HIS A 38 8.48 2.69 -13.11
N PHE A 39 7.97 2.08 -12.03
CA PHE A 39 8.26 2.52 -10.66
C PHE A 39 9.53 1.92 -10.07
N ALA A 40 10.12 0.89 -10.69
CA ALA A 40 11.35 0.25 -10.20
C ALA A 40 12.54 1.23 -10.12
N GLN A 41 12.55 2.26 -10.97
CA GLN A 41 13.56 3.32 -10.94
C GLN A 41 13.55 4.15 -9.63
N PHE A 42 12.39 4.26 -8.97
CA PHE A 42 12.25 5.00 -7.71
C PHE A 42 12.51 4.13 -6.49
N GLY A 43 12.55 2.81 -6.66
CA GLY A 43 12.84 1.86 -5.61
C GLY A 43 12.17 0.50 -5.81
N HIS A 44 12.53 -0.44 -4.94
CA HIS A 44 12.03 -1.80 -5.02
C HIS A 44 10.54 -1.89 -4.62
N ILE A 45 9.69 -2.18 -5.61
CA ILE A 45 8.25 -2.36 -5.42
C ILE A 45 7.94 -3.73 -4.83
N LYS A 46 7.48 -3.76 -3.57
CA LYS A 46 7.09 -4.98 -2.86
C LYS A 46 5.70 -5.50 -3.25
N ARG A 47 4.77 -4.59 -3.55
CA ARG A 47 3.39 -4.93 -3.92
C ARG A 47 2.85 -3.84 -4.84
N CYS A 48 2.25 -4.26 -5.95
CA CYS A 48 1.52 -3.40 -6.88
C CYS A 48 0.11 -3.96 -7.05
N ILE A 49 -0.92 -3.16 -6.76
CA ILE A 49 -2.32 -3.56 -6.87
C ILE A 49 -2.98 -2.58 -7.82
N VAL A 50 -3.50 -3.08 -8.93
CA VAL A 50 -4.31 -2.30 -9.87
C VAL A 50 -5.72 -2.88 -9.83
N PRO A 51 -6.71 -2.15 -9.26
CA PRO A 51 -8.03 -2.70 -9.00
C PRO A 51 -8.78 -3.12 -10.28
N PHE A 52 -8.42 -2.58 -11.44
CA PHE A 52 -9.12 -2.81 -12.71
C PHE A 52 -8.39 -3.75 -13.69
N CYS A 53 -7.21 -4.26 -13.35
CA CYS A 53 -6.44 -5.15 -14.26
C CYS A 53 -7.07 -6.55 -14.44
N LEU A 54 -8.13 -6.90 -13.71
CA LEU A 54 -8.67 -8.26 -13.67
C LEU A 54 -9.47 -8.66 -14.93
N PHE A 55 -9.56 -7.81 -15.96
CA PHE A 55 -10.44 -8.03 -17.12
C PHE A 55 -9.70 -8.25 -18.47
N PHE A 56 -8.37 -8.29 -18.48
CA PHE A 56 -7.55 -8.39 -19.70
C PHE A 56 -6.51 -9.53 -19.69
N LEU A 57 -6.64 -10.50 -18.77
CA LEU A 57 -5.87 -11.75 -18.81
C LEU A 57 -6.64 -12.82 -19.58
#